data_AF-A0A6A6SK06-F1
#
_entry.id   AF-A0A6A6SK06-F1
#
_cell.length_a   1.000
_cell.length_b   1.000
_cell.length_c   1.000
_cell.angle_alpha   90.00
_cell.angle_beta   90.00
_cell.angle_gamma   90.00
#
_symmetry.space_group_name_H-M   'P 1'
#
loop_
_entity.id
_entity.type
_entity.pdbx_description
1 polymer ?
#
loop_
_entity_poly.entity_id
_entity_poly.type
_entity_poly.pdbx_seq_one_letter_code
_entity_poly.pdbx_strand_id
1 'polypeptide(L)'
;MASEMHWQIAPEYQREAIQDDETTSESDSTVSNEENITGNLIDERDSDVLDGPDLEKAETERAGAAGAPPTRLTTLRSRRTRTSRAETPSEPVGFWHHKMAGVRIHVIQLWLRTTLILGLAIFALLSLFWGAIFKQVDNMHHLNIWVVDFDTRIKPYTDTKPFVGPFVTQSVQRMLEASDTHPGFTIRSPADFNYDPLQVRESVFDFHAWGAVIINANATALLTDAVLTGNASYDPLGACQVIYNSARDQISSFGKAWVSYLLENNTISDLKLSAAPQAISPGIEFTVRQIGLLYLIILSFFSFTFFLPIHMKYLTPKGHPPLHFYQLVIWRYVATVSSYFILSLFYSFVSLSFLMPMSRQPASHVWPADNPNAYGRGTFPVYWMTNWVGMIALGLASENMAMLLGTPWTALWLIFWVVSNVATGFYALPLASGFYAWGYAWPIHNIVEITRQILFDLHPRIGLNFGILFVWCAVGTLLFPLCCYYMRWNTARVKRNAAKKEVEWHAMMEKEQEQPSFLARITTLGEKSTRAKQTRDV
;
A
#
# COMPACT_ATOMS: atom_id res chain seq x y z
N MET A 1 -0.45 -44.58 24.38
CA MET A 1 -0.83 -44.10 25.73
C MET A 1 -0.19 -42.72 25.86
N ALA A 2 -0.76 -41.66 25.29
CA ALA A 2 -1.98 -40.92 25.67
C ALA A 2 -1.73 -39.99 26.89
N SER A 3 -1.64 -38.68 26.62
CA SER A 3 -1.89 -37.53 27.50
C SER A 3 -1.45 -36.26 26.72
N GLU A 4 -2.35 -35.71 25.89
CA GLU A 4 -3.21 -34.54 26.19
C GLU A 4 -2.46 -33.20 26.16
N MET A 5 -2.48 -32.57 24.97
CA MET A 5 -2.19 -31.15 24.75
C MET A 5 -3.36 -30.31 25.27
N HIS A 6 -3.15 -29.58 26.37
CA HIS A 6 -4.00 -28.48 26.76
C HIS A 6 -3.57 -27.22 26.02
N TRP A 7 -4.48 -26.71 25.19
CA TRP A 7 -4.45 -25.38 24.59
C TRP A 7 -5.03 -24.41 25.62
N GLN A 8 -4.27 -23.39 26.03
CA GLN A 8 -4.79 -22.28 26.84
C GLN A 8 -4.98 -21.05 25.94
N ILE A 9 -6.24 -20.81 25.62
CA ILE A 9 -6.78 -19.60 25.00
C ILE A 9 -7.18 -18.65 26.15
N ALA A 10 -6.77 -17.38 26.02
CA ALA A 10 -7.27 -16.13 26.65
C ALA A 10 -7.71 -16.12 28.14
N PRO A 11 -7.32 -15.10 28.95
CA PRO A 11 -7.89 -14.94 30.28
C PRO A 11 -9.36 -14.49 30.22
N GLU A 12 -10.20 -15.23 30.95
CA GLU A 12 -11.63 -15.00 31.20
C GLU A 12 -11.89 -13.67 31.90
N TYR A 13 -12.92 -12.94 31.46
CA TYR A 13 -13.53 -11.84 32.19
C TYR A 13 -14.57 -12.41 33.17
N GLN A 14 -14.31 -12.28 34.47
CA GLN A 14 -15.27 -12.57 35.53
C GLN A 14 -16.45 -11.59 35.48
N ARG A 15 -17.67 -12.09 35.26
CA ARG A 15 -18.91 -11.39 35.61
C ARG A 15 -19.31 -11.78 37.02
N GLU A 16 -19.30 -10.82 37.93
CA GLU A 16 -20.03 -10.95 39.19
C GLU A 16 -21.52 -10.68 38.95
N ALA A 17 -22.34 -11.55 39.52
CA ALA A 17 -23.78 -11.46 39.57
C ALA A 17 -24.21 -10.50 40.69
N ILE A 18 -25.12 -9.58 40.38
CA ILE A 18 -26.05 -9.01 41.37
C ILE A 18 -27.45 -9.13 40.77
N GLN A 19 -28.36 -9.58 41.61
CA GLN A 19 -29.69 -10.09 41.33
C GLN A 19 -30.74 -9.19 42.04
N ASP A 20 -31.93 -9.10 41.42
CA ASP A 20 -33.22 -8.50 41.84
C ASP A 20 -33.31 -6.94 41.84
N ASP A 21 -34.39 -6.26 41.41
CA ASP A 21 -35.81 -6.65 41.28
C ASP A 21 -36.60 -5.70 40.32
N GLU A 22 -37.81 -6.13 39.96
CA GLU A 22 -38.83 -5.67 38.99
C GLU A 22 -39.17 -4.16 38.85
N THR A 23 -39.52 -3.71 37.62
CA THR A 23 -40.93 -3.38 37.21
C THR A 23 -41.05 -2.83 35.76
N THR A 24 -41.68 -3.64 34.90
CA THR A 24 -42.74 -3.33 33.89
C THR A 24 -42.74 -2.04 33.05
N SER A 25 -42.68 -2.18 31.71
CA SER A 25 -43.86 -2.18 30.78
C SER A 25 -43.37 -2.42 29.33
N GLU A 26 -43.77 -3.52 28.70
CA GLU A 26 -44.75 -3.61 27.58
C GLU A 26 -44.36 -2.75 26.35
N SER A 27 -44.40 -3.19 25.09
CA SER A 27 -44.63 -4.44 24.34
C SER A 27 -44.50 -4.02 22.86
N ASP A 28 -43.81 -4.76 21.99
CA ASP A 28 -44.40 -5.55 20.88
C ASP A 28 -45.44 -4.79 20.01
N SER A 29 -45.49 -4.82 18.68
CA SER A 29 -45.06 -5.81 17.70
C SER A 29 -45.39 -5.28 16.29
N THR A 30 -44.91 -6.01 15.30
CA THR A 30 -45.08 -5.89 13.84
C THR A 30 -46.50 -6.16 13.28
N VAL A 31 -46.77 -5.67 12.05
CA VAL A 31 -47.42 -6.36 10.88
C VAL A 31 -48.55 -5.57 10.15
N SER A 32 -48.25 -5.22 8.87
CA SER A 32 -49.03 -5.03 7.61
C SER A 32 -50.47 -4.48 7.55
N ASN A 33 -50.74 -3.52 6.65
CA ASN A 33 -51.48 -3.74 5.38
C ASN A 33 -51.61 -2.47 4.50
N GLU A 34 -51.69 -2.70 3.18
CA GLU A 34 -52.12 -1.82 2.07
C GLU A 34 -53.61 -1.37 2.26
N GLU A 35 -54.24 -0.40 1.58
CA GLU A 35 -54.15 0.12 0.20
C GLU A 35 -55.09 1.35 0.02
N ASN A 36 -54.92 2.14 -1.07
CA ASN A 36 -55.97 2.80 -1.91
C ASN A 36 -56.60 4.16 -1.44
N ILE A 37 -56.79 5.27 -2.22
CA ILE A 37 -57.12 5.55 -3.65
C ILE A 37 -56.84 7.05 -4.07
N THR A 38 -56.16 7.22 -5.23
CA THR A 38 -56.22 8.18 -6.39
C THR A 38 -56.36 9.72 -6.33
N GLY A 39 -55.63 10.39 -7.26
CA GLY A 39 -56.04 11.67 -7.88
C GLY A 39 -55.03 12.46 -8.76
N ASN A 40 -54.53 11.87 -9.86
CA ASN A 40 -53.94 12.40 -11.15
C ASN A 40 -53.48 13.87 -11.36
N LEU A 41 -52.35 14.05 -12.09
CA LEU A 41 -52.24 14.39 -13.53
C LEU A 41 -50.75 14.62 -14.01
N ILE A 42 -50.31 13.87 -15.05
CA ILE A 42 -49.39 14.20 -16.21
C ILE A 42 -47.93 14.65 -15.87
N ASP A 43 -46.79 14.29 -16.50
CA ASP A 43 -46.39 13.64 -17.78
C ASP A 43 -45.00 12.91 -17.67
N GLU A 44 -44.69 12.11 -18.70
CA GLU A 44 -43.51 11.28 -19.04
C GLU A 44 -42.08 11.87 -18.95
N ARG A 45 -41.09 11.08 -18.46
CA ARG A 45 -39.97 10.42 -19.23
C ARG A 45 -38.68 10.14 -18.41
N ASP A 46 -38.25 8.88 -18.50
CA ASP A 46 -36.91 8.25 -18.47
C ASP A 46 -35.83 8.69 -17.46
N SER A 47 -35.44 7.73 -16.61
CA SER A 47 -34.21 7.71 -15.82
C SER A 47 -33.16 6.80 -16.46
N ASP A 48 -32.10 7.40 -17.02
CA ASP A 48 -30.86 6.72 -17.41
C ASP A 48 -30.03 6.37 -16.17
N VAL A 49 -29.64 5.10 -16.06
CA VAL A 49 -28.57 4.63 -15.15
C VAL A 49 -27.25 4.65 -15.93
N LEU A 50 -26.29 5.39 -15.38
CA LEU A 50 -24.93 5.55 -15.91
C LEU A 50 -24.10 4.26 -15.78
N ASP A 51 -23.69 3.71 -16.92
CA ASP A 51 -22.46 2.94 -17.09
C ASP A 51 -21.48 3.79 -17.90
N GLY A 52 -20.19 3.79 -17.54
CA GLY A 52 -19.14 4.43 -18.33
C GLY A 52 -17.83 3.64 -18.32
N PRO A 53 -16.85 3.96 -19.19
CA PRO A 53 -16.97 4.53 -20.53
C PRO A 53 -16.32 3.63 -21.60
N ASP A 54 -17.07 3.34 -22.66
CA ASP A 54 -16.56 2.75 -23.91
C ASP A 54 -15.76 3.81 -24.71
N LEU A 55 -14.47 3.96 -24.38
CA LEU A 55 -13.60 4.96 -25.00
C LEU A 55 -12.86 4.46 -26.26
N GLU A 56 -13.19 3.27 -26.79
CA GLU A 56 -12.50 2.68 -27.96
C GLU A 56 -13.35 2.65 -29.25
N LYS A 57 -14.63 3.08 -29.20
CA LYS A 57 -15.52 3.10 -30.39
C LYS A 57 -15.83 4.48 -30.97
N ALA A 58 -15.53 5.58 -30.27
CA ALA A 58 -15.99 6.91 -30.67
C ALA A 58 -15.11 7.64 -31.72
N GLU A 59 -13.94 7.12 -32.12
CA GLU A 59 -13.09 7.78 -33.12
C GLU A 59 -13.34 7.34 -34.58
N THR A 60 -14.26 6.39 -34.83
CA THR A 60 -14.49 5.85 -36.19
C THR A 60 -15.66 6.49 -36.95
N GLU A 61 -16.42 7.42 -36.34
CA GLU A 61 -17.61 8.01 -36.97
C GLU A 61 -17.52 9.51 -37.33
N ARG A 62 -16.42 10.21 -37.02
CA ARG A 62 -16.34 11.68 -37.22
C ARG A 62 -15.74 12.16 -38.55
N ALA A 63 -15.59 11.31 -39.56
CA ALA A 63 -15.12 11.74 -40.88
C ALA A 63 -15.99 11.18 -42.01
N GLY A 64 -17.25 11.64 -42.10
CA GLY A 64 -18.11 11.21 -43.20
C GLY A 64 -19.52 11.77 -43.23
N ALA A 65 -19.72 13.08 -43.08
CA ALA A 65 -21.00 13.70 -43.47
C ALA A 65 -20.89 15.22 -43.66
N ALA A 66 -20.76 15.65 -44.92
CA ALA A 66 -21.21 16.98 -45.37
C ALA A 66 -21.62 16.86 -46.84
N GLY A 67 -22.89 17.10 -47.15
CA GLY A 67 -23.49 16.91 -48.47
C GLY A 67 -23.49 18.17 -49.35
N ALA A 68 -23.51 17.97 -50.68
CA ALA A 68 -24.01 18.88 -51.72
C ALA A 68 -24.09 18.15 -53.10
N PRO A 69 -24.93 18.61 -54.06
CA PRO A 69 -25.74 17.76 -54.97
C PRO A 69 -25.15 17.57 -56.41
N PRO A 70 -25.84 16.88 -57.36
CA PRO A 70 -25.17 16.10 -58.41
C PRO A 70 -24.90 16.89 -59.70
N THR A 71 -23.85 16.52 -60.43
CA THR A 71 -23.69 16.88 -61.85
C THR A 71 -23.17 15.68 -62.66
N ARG A 72 -23.76 15.52 -63.84
CA ARG A 72 -23.74 14.38 -64.76
C ARG A 72 -22.36 14.07 -65.38
N LEU A 73 -22.15 12.74 -65.54
CA LEU A 73 -21.53 12.00 -66.66
C LEU A 73 -20.21 12.48 -67.27
N THR A 74 -19.16 11.65 -67.14
CA THR A 74 -18.61 10.99 -68.35
C THR A 74 -17.96 9.65 -68.03
N THR A 75 -18.29 8.67 -68.86
CA THR A 75 -17.87 7.27 -68.87
C THR A 75 -16.37 7.10 -69.09
N LEU A 76 -15.70 6.36 -68.19
CA LEU A 76 -14.60 5.47 -68.56
C LEU A 76 -14.77 4.14 -67.82
N ARG A 77 -15.30 3.18 -68.58
CA ARG A 77 -15.48 1.78 -68.21
C ARG A 77 -14.10 1.11 -68.12
N SER A 78 -13.38 1.30 -67.02
CA SER A 78 -12.27 0.43 -66.65
C SER A 78 -12.80 -0.68 -65.77
N ARG A 79 -13.00 -1.85 -66.39
CA ARG A 79 -13.32 -3.11 -65.72
C ARG A 79 -12.11 -3.51 -64.87
N ARG A 80 -11.99 -2.96 -63.66
CA ARG A 80 -11.06 -3.45 -62.64
C ARG A 80 -11.81 -4.45 -61.78
N THR A 81 -11.59 -5.72 -62.08
CA THR A 81 -11.90 -6.85 -61.20
C THR A 81 -11.41 -6.54 -59.78
N ARG A 82 -12.33 -6.25 -58.86
CA ARG A 82 -12.06 -6.28 -57.42
C ARG A 82 -11.97 -7.75 -57.02
N THR A 83 -10.83 -8.36 -57.28
CA THR A 83 -10.38 -9.50 -56.47
C THR A 83 -10.02 -8.91 -55.11
N SER A 84 -10.91 -9.04 -54.12
CA SER A 84 -10.50 -8.95 -52.72
C SER A 84 -9.57 -10.13 -52.47
N ARG A 85 -8.28 -9.93 -52.78
CA ARG A 85 -7.21 -10.83 -52.37
C ARG A 85 -7.27 -10.83 -50.84
N ALA A 86 -7.77 -11.93 -50.26
CA ALA A 86 -7.57 -12.22 -48.86
C ALA A 86 -6.07 -11.99 -48.59
N GLU A 87 -5.74 -11.02 -47.74
CA GLU A 87 -4.35 -10.75 -47.38
C GLU A 87 -3.78 -12.05 -46.81
N THR A 88 -2.91 -12.70 -47.59
CA THR A 88 -2.18 -13.87 -47.14
C THR A 88 -1.43 -13.49 -45.87
N PRO A 89 -1.51 -14.28 -44.79
CA PRO A 89 -0.81 -13.97 -43.54
C PRO A 89 0.66 -13.76 -43.85
N SER A 90 1.12 -12.53 -43.65
CA SER A 90 2.49 -12.15 -43.98
C SER A 90 3.45 -12.92 -43.06
N GLU A 91 4.52 -13.45 -43.65
CA GLU A 91 5.53 -14.19 -42.90
C GLU A 91 6.18 -13.29 -41.84
N PRO A 92 6.53 -13.86 -40.67
CA PRO A 92 7.15 -13.09 -39.61
C PRO A 92 8.51 -12.55 -40.06
N VAL A 93 8.79 -11.28 -39.79
CA VAL A 93 10.03 -10.61 -40.19
C VAL A 93 10.89 -10.23 -38.99
N GLY A 94 12.16 -9.95 -39.27
CA GLY A 94 13.11 -9.42 -38.29
C GLY A 94 12.80 -7.99 -37.84
N PHE A 95 13.27 -7.64 -36.64
CA PHE A 95 13.07 -6.37 -35.97
C PHE A 95 13.56 -5.22 -36.84
N TRP A 96 14.75 -5.35 -37.43
CA TRP A 96 15.39 -4.33 -38.26
C TRP A 96 14.87 -4.26 -39.71
N HIS A 97 13.84 -5.03 -40.07
CA HIS A 97 13.28 -4.99 -41.41
C HIS A 97 12.65 -3.61 -41.72
N HIS A 98 12.77 -3.13 -42.96
CA HIS A 98 12.29 -1.79 -43.33
C HIS A 98 10.78 -1.60 -43.08
N LYS A 99 9.97 -2.65 -43.32
CA LYS A 99 8.51 -2.66 -43.07
C LYS A 99 8.13 -2.49 -41.59
N MET A 100 9.07 -2.73 -40.67
CA MET A 100 8.86 -2.56 -39.23
C MET A 100 9.27 -1.17 -38.73
N ALA A 101 9.89 -0.33 -39.56
CA ALA A 101 10.47 0.94 -39.11
C ALA A 101 9.45 1.89 -38.45
N GLY A 102 8.28 2.05 -39.06
CA GLY A 102 7.21 2.88 -38.49
C GLY A 102 6.70 2.33 -37.16
N VAL A 103 6.50 1.01 -37.08
CA VAL A 103 6.01 0.33 -35.86
C VAL A 103 7.04 0.42 -34.74
N ARG A 104 8.33 0.20 -35.05
CA ARG A 104 9.42 0.30 -34.08
C ARG A 104 9.45 1.68 -33.42
N ILE A 105 9.46 2.74 -34.22
CA ILE A 105 9.52 4.11 -33.72
C ILE A 105 8.29 4.40 -32.87
N HIS A 106 7.10 4.04 -33.35
CA HIS A 106 5.85 4.21 -32.62
C HIS A 106 5.85 3.49 -31.28
N VAL A 107 6.30 2.23 -31.24
CA VAL A 107 6.36 1.43 -30.01
C VAL A 107 7.42 1.97 -29.05
N ILE A 108 8.60 2.37 -29.53
CA ILE A 108 9.64 2.99 -28.70
C ILE A 108 9.14 4.30 -28.10
N GLN A 109 8.51 5.16 -28.90
CA GLN A 109 7.93 6.42 -28.42
C GLN A 109 6.85 6.18 -27.37
N LEU A 110 5.96 5.22 -27.62
CA LEU A 110 4.91 4.87 -26.67
C LEU A 110 5.47 4.29 -25.38
N TRP A 111 6.45 3.38 -25.47
CA TRP A 111 7.15 2.81 -24.33
C TRP A 111 7.86 3.86 -23.48
N LEU A 112 8.61 4.78 -24.12
CA LEU A 112 9.31 5.86 -23.44
C LEU A 112 8.32 6.82 -22.79
N ARG A 113 7.27 7.23 -23.51
CA ARG A 113 6.21 8.11 -22.99
C ARG A 113 5.51 7.49 -21.79
N THR A 114 5.10 6.22 -21.87
CA THR A 114 4.46 5.50 -20.76
C THR A 114 5.41 5.36 -19.57
N THR A 115 6.68 5.04 -19.80
CA THR A 115 7.68 4.94 -18.72
C THR A 115 7.89 6.27 -18.01
N LEU A 116 7.97 7.39 -18.75
CA LEU A 116 8.11 8.73 -18.18
C LEU A 116 6.86 9.19 -17.43
N ILE A 117 5.67 8.97 -17.99
CA ILE A 117 4.39 9.27 -17.31
C ILE A 117 4.32 8.48 -16.00
N LEU A 118 4.62 7.18 -16.04
CA LEU A 118 4.60 6.35 -14.84
C LEU A 118 5.66 6.81 -13.83
N GLY A 119 6.88 7.12 -14.26
CA GLY A 119 7.94 7.65 -13.39
C GLY A 119 7.56 8.97 -12.70
N LEU A 120 6.96 9.91 -13.44
CA LEU A 120 6.48 11.18 -12.89
C LEU A 120 5.29 10.98 -11.95
N ALA A 121 4.34 10.09 -12.31
CA ALA A 121 3.21 9.74 -11.44
C ALA A 121 3.70 9.11 -10.14
N ILE A 122 4.68 8.20 -10.20
CA ILE A 122 5.34 7.61 -9.03
C ILE A 122 5.95 8.70 -8.16
N PHE A 123 6.72 9.60 -8.76
CA PHE A 123 7.35 10.70 -8.02
C PHE A 123 6.31 11.58 -7.33
N ALA A 124 5.24 11.97 -8.02
CA ALA A 124 4.18 12.81 -7.47
C ALA A 124 3.40 12.10 -6.34
N LEU A 125 2.98 10.86 -6.55
CA LEU A 125 2.21 10.10 -5.56
C LEU A 125 3.03 9.76 -4.32
N LEU A 126 4.28 9.34 -4.48
CA LEU A 126 5.17 9.11 -3.34
C LEU A 126 5.51 10.40 -2.61
N SER A 127 5.60 11.53 -3.32
CA SER A 127 5.80 12.83 -2.67
C SER A 127 4.68 13.21 -1.71
N LEU A 128 3.46 12.70 -1.88
CA LEU A 128 2.39 12.89 -0.89
C LEU A 128 2.72 12.18 0.43
N PHE A 129 3.19 10.93 0.36
CA PHE A 129 3.56 10.16 1.54
C PHE A 129 4.77 10.77 2.24
N TRP A 130 5.85 11.05 1.51
CA TRP A 130 7.05 11.65 2.09
C TRP A 130 6.81 13.09 2.56
N GLY A 131 5.94 13.84 1.88
CA GLY A 131 5.51 15.17 2.27
C GLY A 131 4.80 15.21 3.62
N ALA A 132 4.00 14.18 3.94
CA ALA A 132 3.33 14.07 5.23
C ALA A 132 4.32 13.95 6.41
N ILE A 133 5.54 13.43 6.18
CA ILE A 133 6.55 13.19 7.22
C ILE A 133 7.75 14.16 7.19
N PHE A 134 7.92 14.93 6.11
CA PHE A 134 9.15 15.70 5.82
C PHE A 134 9.54 16.73 6.90
N LYS A 135 8.57 17.30 7.61
CA LYS A 135 8.76 18.30 8.68
C LYS A 135 8.21 17.84 10.02
N GLN A 136 8.16 16.54 10.25
CA GLN A 136 7.58 16.00 11.48
C GLN A 136 8.29 16.53 12.74
N VAL A 137 9.62 16.68 12.68
CA VAL A 137 10.43 17.21 13.80
C VAL A 137 10.14 18.69 14.03
N ASP A 138 10.10 19.50 12.97
CA ASP A 138 9.79 20.94 13.07
C ASP A 138 8.36 21.15 13.58
N ASN A 139 7.41 20.29 13.19
CA ASN A 139 6.00 20.36 13.59
C ASN A 139 5.70 19.70 14.94
N MET A 140 6.72 19.21 15.66
CA MET A 140 6.55 18.55 16.96
C MET A 140 5.84 19.44 17.98
N HIS A 141 6.00 20.77 17.87
CA HIS A 141 5.33 21.75 18.72
C HIS A 141 3.80 21.73 18.62
N HIS A 142 3.22 21.15 17.55
CA HIS A 142 1.77 20.98 17.44
C HIS A 142 1.24 19.81 18.30
N LEU A 143 2.11 18.94 18.81
CA LEU A 143 1.71 17.91 19.77
C LEU A 143 1.53 18.54 21.15
N ASN A 144 0.30 18.95 21.44
CA ASN A 144 -0.03 19.55 22.73
C ASN A 144 0.04 18.51 23.86
N ILE A 145 1.01 18.68 24.76
CA ILE A 145 1.16 17.89 25.98
C ILE A 145 0.85 18.81 27.17
N TRP A 146 -0.07 18.41 28.03
CA TRP A 146 -0.40 19.23 29.20
C TRP A 146 0.53 18.96 30.36
N VAL A 147 0.86 19.99 31.12
CA VAL A 147 1.55 19.87 32.41
C VAL A 147 0.61 20.44 33.47
N VAL A 148 0.16 19.60 34.40
CA VAL A 148 -0.81 19.97 35.42
C VAL A 148 -0.18 19.78 36.80
N ASP A 149 -0.09 20.86 37.55
CA ASP A 149 0.58 20.89 38.85
C ASP A 149 -0.41 20.84 40.02
N PHE A 150 -0.68 19.65 40.56
CA PHE A 150 -1.54 19.51 41.74
C PHE A 150 -0.78 19.71 43.07
N ASP A 151 0.55 19.89 43.05
CA ASP A 151 1.41 19.88 44.24
C ASP A 151 1.00 20.95 45.27
N THR A 152 0.68 20.52 46.49
CA THR A 152 0.19 21.37 47.60
C THR A 152 -1.08 22.17 47.29
N ARG A 153 -1.82 21.81 46.23
CA ARG A 153 -3.09 22.46 45.83
C ARG A 153 -4.33 21.75 46.34
N ILE A 154 -4.20 20.51 46.82
CA ILE A 154 -5.31 19.69 47.33
C ILE A 154 -5.11 19.41 48.83
N LYS A 155 -6.17 19.55 49.63
CA LYS A 155 -6.17 19.14 51.04
C LYS A 155 -5.89 17.63 51.16
N PRO A 156 -5.13 17.16 52.17
CA PRO A 156 -4.61 17.87 53.34
C PRO A 156 -3.25 18.58 53.14
N TYR A 157 -2.67 18.57 51.92
CA TYR A 157 -1.29 18.98 51.68
C TYR A 157 -1.12 20.48 51.36
N THR A 158 -2.10 21.32 51.69
CA THR A 158 -2.10 22.76 51.42
C THR A 158 -1.17 23.57 52.33
N ASP A 159 -0.73 22.98 53.44
CA ASP A 159 0.04 23.69 54.47
C ASP A 159 1.56 23.63 54.22
N THR A 160 2.00 22.87 53.21
CA THR A 160 3.42 22.71 52.86
C THR A 160 3.78 23.67 51.71
N LYS A 161 4.96 24.28 51.75
CA LYS A 161 5.44 25.12 50.65
C LYS A 161 5.78 24.23 49.44
N PRO A 162 5.17 24.45 48.25
CA PRO A 162 5.46 23.63 47.07
C PRO A 162 6.89 23.82 46.58
N PHE A 163 7.52 22.71 46.17
CA PHE A 163 8.85 22.69 45.57
C PHE A 163 8.85 21.88 44.27
N VAL A 164 8.34 20.65 44.29
CA VAL A 164 8.35 19.72 43.15
C VAL A 164 7.54 20.26 41.98
N GLY A 165 6.32 20.74 42.22
CA GLY A 165 5.45 21.33 41.19
C GLY A 165 6.08 22.53 40.47
N PRO A 166 6.49 23.59 41.20
CA PRO A 166 7.21 24.72 40.64
C PRO A 166 8.52 24.35 39.95
N PHE A 167 9.25 23.36 40.47
CA PHE A 167 10.49 22.90 39.85
C PHE A 167 10.25 22.24 38.49
N VAL A 168 9.25 21.36 38.38
CA VAL A 168 8.90 20.69 37.12
C VAL A 168 8.37 21.70 36.10
N THR A 169 7.43 22.56 36.49
CA THR A 169 6.87 23.58 35.60
C THR A 169 7.93 24.58 35.12
N GLN A 170 8.84 25.02 35.99
CA GLN A 170 9.97 25.88 35.59
C GLN A 170 10.97 25.15 34.69
N SER A 171 11.21 23.86 34.92
CA SER A 171 12.10 23.06 34.06
C SER A 171 11.51 22.88 32.67
N VAL A 172 10.20 22.65 32.56
CA VAL A 172 9.48 22.61 31.28
C VAL A 172 9.57 23.98 30.59
N GLN A 173 9.35 25.07 31.31
CA GLN A 173 9.46 26.43 30.76
C GLN A 173 10.87 26.71 30.20
N ARG A 174 11.93 26.35 30.94
CA ARG A 174 13.31 26.49 30.47
C ARG A 174 13.60 25.65 29.23
N MET A 175 13.02 24.44 29.15
CA MET A 175 13.16 23.59 27.98
C MET A 175 12.46 24.20 26.75
N LEU A 176 11.28 24.80 26.93
CA LEU A 176 10.57 25.54 25.89
C LEU A 176 11.36 26.76 25.39
N GLU A 177 12.14 27.40 26.28
CA GLU A 177 12.98 28.55 25.93
C GLU A 177 14.32 28.16 25.28
N ALA A 178 14.82 26.95 25.55
CA ALA A 178 16.16 26.54 25.15
C ALA A 178 16.27 25.92 23.75
N SER A 179 15.17 25.40 23.18
CA SER A 179 15.17 24.67 21.91
C SER A 179 13.85 24.84 21.19
N ASP A 180 13.84 25.04 19.87
CA ASP A 180 12.60 25.02 19.07
C ASP A 180 12.10 23.58 18.79
N THR A 181 12.90 22.56 19.09
CA THR A 181 12.56 21.15 18.82
C THR A 181 12.05 20.46 20.08
N HIS A 182 10.81 20.74 20.46
CA HIS A 182 10.12 20.07 21.57
C HIS A 182 8.65 19.79 21.23
N PRO A 183 8.00 18.83 21.92
CA PRO A 183 6.54 18.78 21.98
C PRO A 183 5.96 20.09 22.49
N GLY A 184 4.76 20.47 22.07
CA GLY A 184 4.10 21.69 22.55
C GLY A 184 3.60 21.51 23.97
N PHE A 185 4.39 21.88 24.99
CA PHE A 185 3.93 21.80 26.37
C PHE A 185 3.03 23.00 26.72
N THR A 186 1.84 22.72 27.25
CA THR A 186 0.93 23.73 27.79
C THR A 186 0.72 23.51 29.28
N ILE A 187 1.07 24.49 30.10
CA ILE A 187 0.81 24.44 31.54
C ILE A 187 -0.68 24.75 31.76
N ARG A 188 -1.39 23.85 32.44
CA ARG A 188 -2.82 24.00 32.78
C ARG A 188 -3.01 24.04 34.28
N SER A 189 -4.05 24.75 34.71
CA SER A 189 -4.36 24.86 36.13
C SER A 189 -5.10 23.60 36.61
N PRO A 190 -4.81 23.08 37.81
CA PRO A 190 -5.64 22.04 38.44
C PRO A 190 -7.12 22.40 38.54
N ALA A 191 -7.44 23.69 38.61
CA ALA A 191 -8.82 24.18 38.66
C ALA A 191 -9.61 23.83 37.39
N ASP A 192 -8.93 23.71 36.24
CA ASP A 192 -9.54 23.31 34.96
C ASP A 192 -10.07 21.86 35.00
N PHE A 193 -9.59 21.06 35.98
CA PHE A 193 -9.89 19.65 36.16
C PHE A 193 -10.55 19.35 37.51
N ASN A 194 -11.21 20.34 38.11
CA ASN A 194 -11.86 20.23 39.43
C ASN A 194 -10.93 19.68 40.53
N TYR A 195 -9.63 19.94 40.43
CA TYR A 195 -8.61 19.40 41.34
C TYR A 195 -8.56 17.85 41.36
N ASP A 196 -8.99 17.17 40.30
CA ASP A 196 -8.95 15.72 40.18
C ASP A 196 -7.95 15.27 39.07
N PRO A 197 -6.86 14.57 39.42
CA PRO A 197 -5.95 13.98 38.45
C PRO A 197 -6.61 13.03 37.45
N LEU A 198 -7.72 12.37 37.81
CA LEU A 198 -8.44 11.46 36.91
C LEU A 198 -9.12 12.20 35.75
N GLN A 199 -9.60 13.43 35.96
CA GLN A 199 -10.18 14.26 34.90
C GLN A 199 -9.12 14.66 33.86
N VAL A 200 -7.85 14.78 34.25
CA VAL A 200 -6.75 14.96 33.31
C VAL A 200 -6.57 13.71 32.43
N ARG A 201 -6.71 12.51 33.03
CA ARG A 201 -6.64 11.24 32.27
C ARG A 201 -7.80 11.11 31.29
N GLU A 202 -9.01 11.42 31.73
CA GLU A 202 -10.22 11.45 30.92
C GLU A 202 -10.06 12.43 29.76
N SER A 203 -9.50 13.62 30.00
CA SER A 203 -9.26 14.61 28.94
C SER A 203 -8.25 14.15 27.89
N VAL A 204 -7.22 13.36 28.28
CA VAL A 204 -6.28 12.73 27.34
C VAL A 204 -6.97 11.61 26.54
N PHE A 205 -7.88 10.87 27.17
CA PHE A 205 -8.71 9.87 26.52
C PHE A 205 -9.65 10.50 25.48
N ASP A 206 -10.28 11.62 25.82
CA ASP A 206 -11.17 12.41 24.93
C ASP A 206 -10.44 13.25 23.88
N PHE A 207 -9.14 13.00 23.69
CA PHE A 207 -8.30 13.62 22.66
C PHE A 207 -8.06 15.13 22.77
N HIS A 208 -8.39 15.78 23.90
CA HIS A 208 -8.11 17.21 24.13
C HIS A 208 -6.61 17.53 24.22
N ALA A 209 -5.79 16.54 24.59
CA ALA A 209 -4.33 16.59 24.57
C ALA A 209 -3.74 15.28 24.01
N TRP A 210 -2.51 15.33 23.51
CA TRP A 210 -1.78 14.13 23.06
C TRP A 210 -1.20 13.32 24.21
N GLY A 211 -0.93 13.99 25.33
CA GLY A 211 -0.53 13.40 26.60
C GLY A 211 -0.55 14.43 27.72
N ALA A 212 -0.28 13.99 28.93
CA ALA A 212 -0.20 14.86 30.10
C ALA A 212 0.91 14.42 31.07
N VAL A 213 1.57 15.39 31.68
CA VAL A 213 2.44 15.24 32.85
C VAL A 213 1.65 15.76 34.05
N ILE A 214 1.31 14.87 34.96
CA ILE A 214 0.57 15.16 36.18
C ILE A 214 1.57 15.17 37.33
N ILE A 215 1.75 16.31 37.98
CA ILE A 215 2.47 16.37 39.25
C ILE A 215 1.45 16.08 40.35
N ASN A 216 1.71 15.07 41.17
CA ASN A 216 0.74 14.62 42.16
C ASN A 216 0.65 15.59 43.35
N ALA A 217 -0.53 15.63 43.97
CA ALA A 217 -0.84 16.66 44.96
C ALA A 217 -0.02 16.64 46.24
N ASN A 218 0.58 15.49 46.54
CA ASN A 218 1.36 15.21 47.73
C ASN A 218 2.86 15.10 47.45
N ALA A 219 3.32 15.48 46.24
CA ALA A 219 4.70 15.26 45.82
C ALA A 219 5.73 15.95 46.74
N THR A 220 5.57 17.25 47.03
CA THR A 220 6.50 17.96 47.93
C THR A 220 6.36 17.53 49.38
N ALA A 221 5.13 17.31 49.84
CA ALA A 221 4.87 16.91 51.23
C ALA A 221 5.46 15.52 51.54
N LEU A 222 5.23 14.54 50.66
CA LEU A 222 5.79 13.19 50.84
C LEU A 222 7.31 13.16 50.69
N LEU A 223 7.87 13.94 49.76
CA LEU A 223 9.33 14.03 49.62
C LEU A 223 9.96 14.63 50.88
N THR A 224 9.37 15.70 51.41
CA THR A 224 9.87 16.36 52.63
C THR A 224 9.73 15.45 53.84
N ASP A 225 8.58 14.79 54.00
CA ASP A 225 8.34 13.82 55.07
C ASP A 225 9.32 12.65 55.00
N ALA A 226 9.56 12.09 53.81
CA ALA A 226 10.49 10.99 53.63
C ALA A 226 11.93 11.35 54.03
N VAL A 227 12.38 12.56 53.71
CA VAL A 227 13.71 13.06 54.09
C VAL A 227 13.80 13.33 55.59
N LEU A 228 12.78 13.94 56.19
CA LEU A 228 12.79 14.31 57.62
C LEU A 228 12.60 13.11 58.55
N THR A 229 11.80 12.12 58.16
CA THR A 229 11.48 10.93 58.97
C THR A 229 12.35 9.72 58.64
N GLY A 230 13.09 9.75 57.53
CA GLY A 230 13.87 8.61 57.05
C GLY A 230 12.99 7.47 56.53
N ASN A 231 11.87 7.79 55.87
CA ASN A 231 10.92 6.80 55.36
C ASN A 231 11.52 5.98 54.21
N ALA A 232 12.00 4.77 54.51
CA ALA A 232 12.58 3.85 53.53
C ALA A 232 11.55 3.27 52.53
N SER A 233 10.25 3.45 52.76
CA SER A 233 9.17 2.99 51.89
C SER A 233 8.67 4.06 50.91
N TYR A 234 9.28 5.25 50.90
CA TYR A 234 8.93 6.31 49.96
C TYR A 234 9.31 5.91 48.51
N ASP A 235 8.33 5.99 47.60
CA ASP A 235 8.54 5.76 46.18
C ASP A 235 8.69 7.09 45.42
N PRO A 236 9.89 7.43 44.91
CA PRO A 236 10.11 8.64 44.13
C PRO A 236 9.35 8.65 42.79
N LEU A 237 8.97 7.49 42.24
CA LEU A 237 8.18 7.40 41.01
C LEU A 237 6.73 7.85 41.21
N GLY A 238 6.26 7.92 42.46
CA GLY A 238 4.93 8.41 42.81
C GLY A 238 4.78 9.93 42.75
N ALA A 239 5.85 10.71 42.55
CA ALA A 239 5.78 12.18 42.56
C ALA A 239 5.15 12.78 41.29
N CYS A 240 5.35 12.15 40.14
CA CYS A 240 4.85 12.61 38.85
C CYS A 240 4.37 11.42 38.01
N GLN A 241 3.36 11.64 37.17
CA GLN A 241 2.84 10.64 36.25
C GLN A 241 2.84 11.20 34.84
N VAL A 242 3.22 10.36 33.87
CA VAL A 242 3.13 10.69 32.45
C VAL A 242 2.07 9.80 31.82
N ILE A 243 1.10 10.41 31.14
CA ILE A 243 -0.08 9.73 30.61
C ILE A 243 -0.20 10.05 29.14
N TYR A 244 -0.32 9.02 28.33
CA TYR A 244 -0.52 9.12 26.89
C TYR A 244 -1.23 7.86 26.41
N ASN A 245 -1.96 7.98 25.30
CA ASN A 245 -2.60 6.82 24.69
C ASN A 245 -1.63 6.17 23.69
N SER A 246 -1.07 5.02 24.05
CA SER A 246 -0.11 4.28 23.21
C SER A 246 -0.68 3.82 21.85
N ALA A 247 -2.02 3.77 21.71
CA ALA A 247 -2.67 3.43 20.45
C ALA A 247 -2.88 4.63 19.52
N ARG A 248 -2.72 5.88 20.01
CA ARG A 248 -2.92 7.11 19.22
C ARG A 248 -1.71 7.45 18.34
N ASP A 249 -0.49 7.09 18.76
CA ASP A 249 0.72 7.05 17.93
C ASP A 249 1.85 6.26 18.62
N GLN A 250 2.67 5.54 17.85
CA GLN A 250 3.85 4.83 18.34
C GLN A 250 5.02 5.81 18.53
N ILE A 251 4.98 6.59 19.62
CA ILE A 251 6.02 7.56 19.94
C ILE A 251 7.28 6.83 20.44
N SER A 252 8.23 6.62 19.52
CA SER A 252 9.48 5.88 19.76
C SER A 252 10.56 6.63 20.58
N SER A 253 10.42 7.94 20.79
CA SER A 253 11.38 8.75 21.54
C SER A 253 11.44 8.37 23.03
N PHE A 254 10.31 7.92 23.59
CA PHE A 254 10.26 7.38 24.94
C PHE A 254 11.20 6.19 25.11
N GLY A 255 11.39 5.35 24.08
CA GLY A 255 12.24 4.16 24.17
C GLY A 255 13.70 4.44 24.28
N LYS A 256 14.20 5.36 23.46
CA LYS A 256 15.59 5.76 23.54
C LYS A 256 15.86 6.39 24.90
N ALA A 257 14.98 7.28 25.37
CA ALA A 257 15.09 7.87 26.70
C ALA A 257 14.99 6.84 27.83
N TRP A 258 14.08 5.87 27.71
CA TRP A 258 13.86 4.79 28.68
C TRP A 258 15.04 3.82 28.74
N VAL A 259 15.60 3.44 27.60
CA VAL A 259 16.80 2.60 27.52
C VAL A 259 18.01 3.32 28.10
N SER A 260 18.22 4.59 27.76
CA SER A 260 19.28 5.40 28.36
C SER A 260 19.11 5.51 29.87
N TYR A 261 17.89 5.79 30.33
CA TYR A 261 17.57 5.85 31.77
C TYR A 261 17.82 4.52 32.49
N LEU A 262 17.46 3.39 31.88
CA LEU A 262 17.68 2.07 32.46
C LEU A 262 19.17 1.70 32.54
N LEU A 263 19.96 2.07 31.52
CA LEU A 263 21.39 1.79 31.46
C LEU A 263 22.23 2.74 32.34
N GLU A 264 21.74 3.96 32.59
CA GLU A 264 22.36 4.91 33.52
C GLU A 264 22.13 4.50 34.98
N ASN A 265 20.96 3.92 35.30
CA ASN A 265 20.56 3.65 36.68
C ASN A 265 20.70 2.18 37.12
N ASN A 266 20.93 1.23 36.21
CA ASN A 266 21.07 -0.18 36.56
C ASN A 266 22.21 -0.84 35.79
N THR A 267 22.83 -1.86 36.38
CA THR A 267 23.73 -2.72 35.61
C THR A 267 22.91 -3.67 34.73
N ILE A 268 23.40 -3.97 33.52
CA ILE A 268 22.71 -4.82 32.53
C ILE A 268 22.29 -6.18 33.13
N SER A 269 23.01 -6.66 34.14
CA SER A 269 22.78 -7.91 34.86
C SER A 269 21.54 -7.90 35.77
N ASP A 270 21.16 -6.74 36.30
CA ASP A 270 20.02 -6.60 37.23
C ASP A 270 18.69 -6.43 36.49
N LEU A 271 18.77 -6.01 35.22
CA LEU A 271 17.62 -5.84 34.37
C LEU A 271 17.20 -7.21 33.80
N LYS A 272 16.00 -7.68 34.16
CA LYS A 272 15.40 -8.95 33.69
C LYS A 272 14.94 -8.88 32.22
N LEU A 273 15.82 -8.42 31.33
CA LEU A 273 15.59 -8.24 29.89
C LEU A 273 15.14 -9.53 29.19
N SER A 274 15.59 -10.69 29.68
CA SER A 274 15.20 -11.99 29.14
C SER A 274 13.74 -12.36 29.42
N ALA A 275 13.15 -11.84 30.51
CA ALA A 275 11.78 -12.13 30.91
C ALA A 275 10.77 -11.13 30.33
N ALA A 276 11.21 -9.89 30.04
CA ALA A 276 10.37 -8.85 29.46
C ALA A 276 11.10 -8.08 28.33
N PRO A 277 11.47 -8.76 27.23
CA PRO A 277 12.20 -8.12 26.11
C PRO A 277 11.39 -6.98 25.45
N GLN A 278 10.06 -7.02 25.54
CA GLN A 278 9.17 -5.93 25.11
C GLN A 278 9.33 -4.63 25.91
N ALA A 279 9.84 -4.67 27.15
CA ALA A 279 9.96 -3.49 28.01
C ALA A 279 11.10 -2.54 27.58
N ILE A 280 12.02 -3.00 26.73
CA ILE A 280 13.11 -2.22 26.14
C ILE A 280 12.67 -1.56 24.83
N SER A 281 11.62 -2.10 24.20
CA SER A 281 11.18 -1.70 22.88
C SER A 281 9.82 -1.04 22.97
N PRO A 282 9.74 0.30 23.06
CA PRO A 282 8.55 0.92 22.52
C PRO A 282 8.59 0.74 21.01
N GLY A 283 7.41 0.44 20.48
CA GLY A 283 7.19 0.09 19.12
C GLY A 283 7.91 1.04 18.15
N ILE A 284 8.82 0.44 17.40
CA ILE A 284 8.94 0.64 15.97
C ILE A 284 9.08 2.11 15.53
N GLU A 285 10.24 2.71 15.80
CA GLU A 285 10.76 3.84 14.98
C GLU A 285 11.03 3.41 13.52
N PHE A 286 10.96 2.12 13.26
CA PHE A 286 11.32 1.48 12.00
C PHE A 286 10.21 1.52 10.95
N THR A 287 8.95 1.82 11.27
CA THR A 287 7.80 1.69 10.35
C THR A 287 7.69 2.84 9.37
N VAL A 288 7.91 4.08 9.82
CA VAL A 288 7.64 5.26 9.00
C VAL A 288 8.59 5.34 7.78
N ARG A 289 9.83 4.86 7.91
CA ARG A 289 10.81 4.81 6.81
C ARG A 289 10.69 3.57 5.93
N GLN A 290 9.89 2.57 6.34
CA GLN A 290 9.80 1.27 5.69
C GLN A 290 8.65 1.17 4.66
N ILE A 291 7.61 2.00 4.80
CA ILE A 291 6.45 2.00 3.90
C ILE A 291 6.84 2.30 2.44
N GLY A 292 7.95 3.02 2.20
CA GLY A 292 8.51 3.25 0.87
C GLY A 292 8.70 1.97 0.03
N LEU A 293 9.13 0.88 0.66
CA LEU A 293 9.48 -0.37 -0.02
C LEU A 293 8.26 -1.21 -0.43
N LEU A 294 7.10 -1.00 0.21
CA LEU A 294 5.83 -1.58 -0.24
C LEU A 294 5.39 -0.95 -1.58
N TYR A 295 5.69 0.33 -1.81
CA TYR A 295 5.41 0.94 -3.10
C TYR A 295 6.33 0.38 -4.19
N LEU A 296 7.58 0.03 -3.88
CA LEU A 296 8.50 -0.58 -4.86
C LEU A 296 7.93 -1.88 -5.45
N ILE A 297 7.33 -2.75 -4.63
CA ILE A 297 6.72 -4.00 -5.09
C ILE A 297 5.43 -3.77 -5.90
N ILE A 298 4.57 -2.84 -5.47
CA ILE A 298 3.32 -2.49 -6.16
C ILE A 298 3.63 -1.87 -7.53
N LEU A 299 4.61 -0.97 -7.59
CA LEU A 299 5.02 -0.29 -8.83
C LEU A 299 5.71 -1.24 -9.82
N SER A 300 6.51 -2.18 -9.31
CA SER A 300 7.14 -3.21 -10.14
C SER A 300 6.12 -4.18 -10.74
N PHE A 301 4.97 -4.36 -10.10
CA PHE A 301 3.89 -5.20 -10.62
C PHE A 301 3.05 -4.48 -11.68
N PHE A 302 2.59 -3.26 -11.39
CA PHE A 302 1.70 -2.53 -12.31
C PHE A 302 2.36 -2.21 -13.65
N SER A 303 3.70 -2.18 -13.70
CA SER A 303 4.45 -2.02 -14.95
C SER A 303 4.05 -3.04 -16.02
N PHE A 304 3.81 -4.30 -15.65
CA PHE A 304 3.43 -5.35 -16.61
C PHE A 304 2.14 -5.00 -17.35
N THR A 305 1.11 -4.58 -16.62
CA THR A 305 -0.22 -4.27 -17.19
C THR A 305 -0.14 -3.06 -18.12
N PHE A 306 0.69 -2.07 -17.81
CA PHE A 306 0.89 -0.90 -18.68
C PHE A 306 1.74 -1.22 -19.93
N PHE A 307 2.70 -2.14 -19.84
CA PHE A 307 3.58 -2.49 -20.95
C PHE A 307 3.03 -3.60 -21.87
N LEU A 308 2.14 -4.46 -21.37
CA LEU A 308 1.55 -5.55 -22.17
C LEU A 308 0.87 -5.04 -23.48
N PRO A 309 0.00 -4.01 -23.46
CA PRO A 309 -0.62 -3.50 -24.69
C PRO A 309 0.40 -2.95 -25.70
N ILE A 310 1.52 -2.40 -25.21
CA ILE A 310 2.59 -1.85 -26.03
C ILE A 310 3.30 -2.98 -26.79
N HIS A 311 3.59 -4.08 -26.11
CA HIS A 311 4.21 -5.26 -26.72
C HIS A 311 3.30 -5.96 -27.73
N MET A 312 1.99 -5.98 -27.48
CA MET A 312 1.02 -6.58 -28.39
C MET A 312 0.93 -5.88 -29.75
N LYS A 313 1.36 -4.62 -29.86
CA LYS A 313 1.42 -3.91 -31.15
C LYS A 313 2.38 -4.55 -32.16
N TYR A 314 3.40 -5.29 -31.72
CA TYR A 314 4.27 -6.04 -32.64
C TYR A 314 3.65 -7.34 -33.18
N LEU A 315 2.56 -7.81 -32.57
CA LEU A 315 1.87 -9.05 -32.90
C LEU A 315 0.60 -8.81 -33.74
N THR A 316 -0.09 -7.68 -33.53
CA THR A 316 -1.32 -7.35 -34.26
C THR A 316 -0.99 -6.72 -35.62
N PRO A 317 -1.25 -7.38 -36.76
CA PRO A 317 -0.90 -6.85 -38.06
C PRO A 317 -1.82 -5.68 -38.43
N LYS A 318 -1.38 -4.44 -38.17
CA LYS A 318 -2.01 -3.21 -38.69
C LYS A 318 -1.17 -2.67 -39.84
N GLY A 319 -1.11 -3.40 -40.95
CA GLY A 319 -0.33 -3.03 -42.14
C GLY A 319 1.17 -3.36 -42.08
N HIS A 320 1.61 -4.13 -41.08
CA HIS A 320 2.97 -4.66 -40.98
C HIS A 320 2.96 -6.17 -40.70
N PRO A 321 4.00 -6.90 -41.15
CA PRO A 321 4.18 -8.30 -40.77
C PRO A 321 4.42 -8.47 -39.26
N PRO A 322 4.06 -9.63 -38.68
CA PRO A 322 4.34 -9.92 -37.28
C PRO A 322 5.85 -10.04 -37.03
N LEU A 323 6.30 -9.64 -35.85
CA LEU A 323 7.70 -9.80 -35.46
C LEU A 323 8.04 -11.27 -35.16
N HIS A 324 9.27 -11.70 -35.46
CA HIS A 324 9.76 -12.99 -34.99
C HIS A 324 9.64 -13.12 -33.46
N PHE A 325 9.14 -14.26 -33.01
CA PHE A 325 8.82 -14.48 -31.61
C PHE A 325 10.03 -14.34 -30.66
N TYR A 326 11.20 -14.87 -31.03
CA TYR A 326 12.40 -14.75 -30.19
C TYR A 326 12.85 -13.29 -30.02
N GLN A 327 12.71 -12.47 -31.07
CA GLN A 327 13.04 -11.04 -31.01
C GLN A 327 12.03 -10.26 -30.20
N LEU A 328 10.76 -10.67 -30.22
CA LEU A 328 9.73 -10.12 -29.33
C LEU A 328 10.03 -10.43 -27.86
N VAL A 329 10.48 -11.65 -27.54
CA VAL A 329 10.88 -12.01 -26.18
C VAL A 329 12.07 -11.17 -25.71
N ILE A 330 13.10 -11.00 -26.56
CA ILE A 330 14.25 -10.14 -26.26
C ILE A 330 13.81 -8.69 -26.05
N TRP A 331 12.97 -8.15 -26.95
CA TRP A 331 12.43 -6.81 -26.83
C TRP A 331 11.67 -6.61 -25.51
N ARG A 332 10.78 -7.54 -25.16
CA ARG A 332 10.02 -7.47 -23.90
C ARG A 332 10.95 -7.43 -22.69
N TYR A 333 11.90 -8.37 -22.63
CA TYR A 333 12.86 -8.43 -21.53
C TYR A 333 13.68 -7.13 -21.40
N VAL A 334 14.25 -6.66 -22.50
CA VAL A 334 15.07 -5.43 -22.52
C VAL A 334 14.23 -4.21 -22.16
N ALA A 335 13.01 -4.09 -22.70
CA ALA A 335 12.11 -3.00 -22.41
C ALA A 335 11.69 -2.97 -20.93
N THR A 336 11.33 -4.12 -20.35
CA THR A 336 10.98 -4.25 -18.93
C THR A 336 12.16 -3.85 -18.03
N VAL A 337 13.34 -4.44 -18.24
CA VAL A 337 14.53 -4.16 -17.42
C VAL A 337 14.98 -2.69 -17.54
N SER A 338 14.87 -2.12 -18.74
CA SER A 338 15.17 -0.70 -18.99
C SER A 338 14.14 0.23 -18.35
N SER A 339 12.85 -0.13 -18.37
CA SER A 339 11.83 0.62 -17.65
C SER A 339 12.09 0.60 -16.14
N TYR A 340 12.44 -0.55 -15.54
CA TYR A 340 12.81 -0.61 -14.13
C TYR A 340 14.01 0.26 -13.78
N PHE A 341 14.98 0.40 -14.68
CA PHE A 341 16.11 1.32 -14.48
C PHE A 341 15.66 2.78 -14.35
N ILE A 342 14.76 3.23 -15.25
CA ILE A 342 14.22 4.60 -15.22
C ILE A 342 13.28 4.80 -14.03
N LEU A 343 12.37 3.84 -13.77
CA LEU A 343 11.40 3.94 -12.68
C LEU A 343 12.08 3.91 -11.30
N SER A 344 13.12 3.09 -11.12
CA SER A 344 13.92 3.07 -9.88
C SER A 344 14.68 4.38 -9.65
N LEU A 345 15.06 5.10 -10.72
CA LEU A 345 15.67 6.42 -10.60
C LEU A 345 14.66 7.44 -10.05
N PHE A 346 13.45 7.51 -10.63
CA PHE A 346 12.38 8.37 -10.11
C PHE A 346 12.03 8.04 -8.66
N TYR A 347 11.92 6.75 -8.32
CA TYR A 347 11.70 6.29 -6.94
C TYR A 347 12.82 6.76 -6.00
N SER A 348 14.08 6.62 -6.40
CA SER A 348 15.24 7.01 -5.58
C SER A 348 15.37 8.53 -5.44
N PHE A 349 14.96 9.29 -6.46
CA PHE A 349 14.93 10.75 -6.40
C PHE A 349 13.94 11.27 -5.37
N VAL A 350 12.83 10.58 -5.10
CA VAL A 350 11.91 10.99 -4.03
C VAL A 350 12.67 11.09 -2.70
N SER A 351 13.42 10.05 -2.33
CA SER A 351 14.21 10.06 -1.09
C SER A 351 15.21 11.25 -1.05
N LEU A 352 15.82 11.59 -2.19
CA LEU A 352 16.74 12.72 -2.29
C LEU A 352 16.02 14.08 -2.20
N SER A 353 14.86 14.22 -2.83
CA SER A 353 14.05 15.45 -2.82
C SER A 353 13.56 15.81 -1.42
N PHE A 354 13.28 14.80 -0.59
CA PHE A 354 12.91 14.98 0.82
C PHE A 354 14.14 15.02 1.76
N LEU A 355 15.27 15.51 1.25
CA LEU A 355 16.51 15.79 2.00
C LEU A 355 17.05 14.62 2.83
N MET A 356 16.83 13.38 2.37
CA MET A 356 17.46 12.23 3.02
C MET A 356 18.98 12.33 2.88
N PRO A 357 19.75 12.33 3.97
CA PRO A 357 21.20 12.48 3.91
C PRO A 357 21.83 11.23 3.30
N MET A 358 22.45 11.39 2.13
CA MET A 358 23.13 10.31 1.39
C MET A 358 24.54 10.73 0.94
N SER A 359 25.19 11.64 1.68
CA SER A 359 26.50 12.18 1.34
C SER A 359 27.46 12.29 2.54
N ARG A 360 27.03 11.84 3.73
CA ARG A 360 27.83 11.90 4.97
C ARG A 360 28.90 10.81 4.96
N GLN A 361 30.01 11.08 5.63
CA GLN A 361 31.13 10.14 5.67
C GLN A 361 30.79 8.90 6.52
N PRO A 362 31.44 7.76 6.26
CA PRO A 362 31.38 6.59 7.13
C PRO A 362 31.94 6.92 8.52
N ALA A 363 31.41 6.26 9.54
CA ALA A 363 31.80 6.44 10.93
C ALA A 363 32.74 5.33 11.41
N SER A 364 33.28 5.52 12.61
CA SER A 364 33.95 4.43 13.32
C SER A 364 32.92 3.39 13.75
N HIS A 365 33.24 2.11 13.55
CA HIS A 365 32.39 0.99 13.98
C HIS A 365 32.36 0.80 15.51
N VAL A 366 33.18 1.54 16.27
CA VAL A 366 33.29 1.40 17.73
C VAL A 366 32.70 2.60 18.46
N TRP A 367 32.73 3.79 17.85
CA TRP A 367 32.28 5.02 18.48
C TRP A 367 30.89 5.42 18.00
N PRO A 368 30.01 5.93 18.89
CA PRO A 368 28.73 6.49 18.48
C PRO A 368 28.93 7.61 17.46
N ALA A 369 28.13 7.59 16.39
CA ALA A 369 28.17 8.61 15.35
C ALA A 369 26.74 8.98 14.92
N ASP A 370 26.53 10.27 14.70
CA ASP A 370 25.21 10.79 14.36
C ASP A 370 24.90 10.66 12.87
N ASN A 371 24.13 9.63 12.55
CA ASN A 371 23.57 9.35 11.22
C ASN A 371 24.66 9.38 10.11
N PRO A 372 25.64 8.46 10.19
CA PRO A 372 26.66 8.25 9.15
C PRO A 372 26.10 7.49 7.95
N ASN A 373 26.74 7.62 6.78
CA ASN A 373 26.41 6.81 5.60
C ASN A 373 27.61 5.93 5.22
N ALA A 374 27.35 4.69 4.78
CA ALA A 374 28.40 3.70 4.52
C ALA A 374 29.35 4.04 3.37
N TYR A 375 28.89 4.84 2.39
CA TYR A 375 29.61 5.08 1.13
C TYR A 375 29.88 6.55 0.83
N GLY A 376 29.74 7.46 1.79
CA GLY A 376 29.98 8.87 1.53
C GLY A 376 29.06 9.40 0.43
N ARG A 377 29.66 10.05 -0.59
CA ARG A 377 28.97 10.53 -1.80
C ARG A 377 28.49 9.41 -2.73
N GLY A 378 28.99 8.18 -2.57
CA GLY A 378 28.58 7.00 -3.34
C GLY A 378 27.28 6.35 -2.84
N THR A 379 26.74 6.80 -1.71
CA THR A 379 25.54 6.23 -1.09
C THR A 379 24.32 6.30 -2.02
N PHE A 380 24.11 7.41 -2.72
CA PHE A 380 22.97 7.57 -3.65
C PHE A 380 23.04 6.61 -4.85
N PRO A 381 24.15 6.52 -5.62
CA PRO A 381 24.25 5.53 -6.69
C PRO A 381 24.04 4.08 -6.23
N VAL A 382 24.58 3.68 -5.08
CA VAL A 382 24.40 2.33 -4.54
C VAL A 382 22.94 2.10 -4.13
N TYR A 383 22.30 3.09 -3.51
CA TYR A 383 20.88 3.05 -3.18
C TYR A 383 20.00 2.89 -4.43
N TRP A 384 20.28 3.67 -5.48
CA TRP A 384 19.57 3.55 -6.76
C TRP A 384 19.76 2.18 -7.40
N MET A 385 20.99 1.66 -7.47
CA MET A 385 21.25 0.31 -8.00
C MET A 385 20.56 -0.78 -7.17
N THR A 386 20.48 -0.62 -5.85
CA THR A 386 19.73 -1.53 -4.96
C THR A 386 18.25 -1.55 -5.35
N ASN A 387 17.65 -0.37 -5.54
CA ASN A 387 16.24 -0.26 -5.96
C ASN A 387 16.02 -0.84 -7.36
N TRP A 388 16.95 -0.64 -8.29
CA TRP A 388 16.88 -1.21 -9.64
C TRP A 388 16.90 -2.73 -9.62
N VAL A 389 17.89 -3.32 -8.95
CA VAL A 389 17.99 -4.79 -8.81
C VAL A 389 16.76 -5.34 -8.07
N GLY A 390 16.29 -4.64 -7.03
CA GLY A 390 15.08 -5.00 -6.30
C GLY A 390 13.83 -5.01 -7.18
N MET A 391 13.66 -3.99 -8.03
CA MET A 391 12.55 -3.92 -9.00
C MET A 391 12.63 -5.05 -10.04
N ILE A 392 13.82 -5.43 -10.49
CA ILE A 392 14.00 -6.57 -11.40
C ILE A 392 13.60 -7.88 -10.69
N ALA A 393 14.11 -8.13 -9.48
CA ALA A 393 13.85 -9.36 -8.73
C ALA A 393 12.35 -9.55 -8.46
N LEU A 394 11.65 -8.50 -8.05
CA LEU A 394 10.22 -8.52 -7.73
C LEU A 394 9.33 -8.47 -8.99
N GLY A 395 9.73 -7.65 -9.96
CA GLY A 395 9.01 -7.40 -11.19
C GLY A 395 9.03 -8.60 -12.14
N LEU A 396 10.21 -9.17 -12.44
CA LEU A 396 10.31 -10.33 -13.32
C LEU A 396 9.59 -11.56 -12.77
N ALA A 397 9.65 -11.79 -11.46
CA ALA A 397 8.88 -12.87 -10.82
C ALA A 397 7.38 -12.68 -11.08
N SER A 398 6.89 -11.44 -10.96
CA SER A 398 5.50 -11.09 -11.23
C SER A 398 5.12 -11.20 -12.70
N GLU A 399 5.97 -10.74 -13.63
CA GLU A 399 5.72 -10.87 -15.07
C GLU A 399 5.65 -12.34 -15.50
N ASN A 400 6.54 -13.18 -14.98
CA ASN A 400 6.55 -14.61 -15.24
C ASN A 400 5.25 -15.27 -14.79
N MET A 401 4.81 -14.97 -13.58
CA MET A 401 3.57 -15.53 -13.05
C MET A 401 2.33 -14.98 -13.75
N ALA A 402 2.34 -13.71 -14.16
CA ALA A 402 1.26 -13.14 -14.96
C ALA A 402 1.10 -13.87 -16.31
N MET A 403 2.21 -14.27 -16.94
CA MET A 403 2.21 -15.05 -18.18
C MET A 403 1.77 -16.51 -17.98
N LEU A 404 2.05 -17.09 -16.81
CA LEU A 404 1.66 -18.47 -16.47
C LEU A 404 0.19 -18.60 -16.06
N LEU A 405 -0.31 -17.67 -15.23
CA LEU A 405 -1.65 -17.74 -14.65
C LEU A 405 -2.71 -17.09 -15.54
N GLY A 406 -2.38 -15.95 -16.17
CA GLY A 406 -3.33 -15.16 -16.94
C GLY A 406 -4.41 -14.48 -16.09
N THR A 407 -5.30 -13.73 -16.75
CA THR A 407 -6.43 -13.08 -16.10
C THR A 407 -7.54 -14.10 -15.74
N PRO A 408 -8.16 -14.03 -14.54
CA PRO A 408 -7.98 -13.03 -13.47
C PRO A 408 -6.93 -13.41 -12.40
N TRP A 409 -6.42 -14.63 -12.41
CA TRP A 409 -5.60 -15.23 -11.35
C TRP A 409 -4.28 -14.50 -11.05
N THR A 410 -3.77 -13.71 -11.99
CA THR A 410 -2.63 -12.81 -11.78
C THR A 410 -2.81 -11.89 -10.56
N ALA A 411 -4.04 -11.45 -10.26
CA ALA A 411 -4.32 -10.60 -9.11
C ALA A 411 -4.13 -11.33 -7.76
N LEU A 412 -4.48 -12.62 -7.67
CA LEU A 412 -4.23 -13.41 -6.46
C LEU A 412 -2.73 -13.62 -6.23
N TRP A 413 -1.96 -13.84 -7.30
CA TRP A 413 -0.51 -13.89 -7.20
C TRP A 413 0.07 -12.60 -6.66
N LEU A 414 -0.41 -11.44 -7.13
CA LEU A 414 0.03 -10.14 -6.61
C LEU A 414 -0.17 -10.05 -5.10
N ILE A 415 -1.38 -10.37 -4.63
CA ILE A 415 -1.72 -10.28 -3.20
C ILE A 415 -0.76 -11.17 -2.40
N PHE A 416 -0.57 -12.42 -2.81
CA PHE A 416 0.37 -13.33 -2.17
C PHE A 416 1.81 -12.79 -2.19
N TRP A 417 2.27 -12.32 -3.34
CA TRP A 417 3.65 -11.86 -3.52
C TRP A 417 3.95 -10.61 -2.68
N VAL A 418 3.01 -9.68 -2.61
CA VAL A 418 3.10 -8.48 -1.77
C VAL A 418 3.06 -8.84 -0.30
N VAL A 419 2.02 -9.56 0.15
CA VAL A 419 1.82 -9.86 1.58
C VAL A 419 2.98 -10.69 2.13
N SER A 420 3.44 -11.71 1.41
CA SER A 420 4.56 -12.54 1.87
C SER A 420 5.88 -11.76 1.99
N ASN A 421 6.19 -10.86 1.04
CA ASN A 421 7.38 -10.02 1.11
C ASN A 421 7.31 -8.96 2.22
N VAL A 422 6.14 -8.38 2.46
CA VAL A 422 5.91 -7.40 3.53
C VAL A 422 6.03 -8.05 4.91
N ALA A 423 5.43 -9.23 5.07
CA ALA A 423 5.42 -9.97 6.33
C ALA A 423 6.84 -10.26 6.85
N THR A 424 7.78 -10.57 5.96
CA THR A 424 9.17 -10.92 6.32
C THR A 424 10.16 -9.78 6.15
N GLY A 425 9.78 -8.73 5.42
CA GLY A 425 10.63 -7.60 5.12
C GLY A 425 10.72 -6.57 6.24
N PHE A 426 9.59 -6.27 6.88
CA PHE A 426 9.50 -5.17 7.85
C PHE A 426 9.57 -5.63 9.30
N TYR A 427 9.28 -6.90 9.55
CA TYR A 427 9.36 -7.48 10.87
C TYR A 427 10.77 -8.02 11.15
N ALA A 428 11.21 -7.93 12.40
CA ALA A 428 12.45 -8.57 12.83
C ALA A 428 12.25 -10.09 12.87
N LEU A 429 12.71 -10.79 11.83
CA LEU A 429 12.60 -12.26 11.72
C LEU A 429 13.09 -13.04 12.95
N PRO A 430 14.12 -12.60 13.72
CA PRO A 430 14.50 -13.28 14.95
C PRO A 430 13.42 -13.31 16.05
N LEU A 431 12.46 -12.37 16.00
CA LEU A 431 11.31 -12.32 16.92
C LEU A 431 10.10 -13.09 16.38
N ALA A 432 10.11 -13.47 15.10
CA ALA A 432 9.01 -14.19 14.48
C ALA A 432 9.09 -15.68 14.83
N SER A 433 7.98 -16.40 14.64
CA SER A 433 8.02 -17.86 14.72
C SER A 433 9.00 -18.41 13.68
N GLY A 434 9.68 -19.52 14.01
CA GLY A 434 10.68 -20.13 13.13
C GLY A 434 10.14 -20.50 11.73
N PHE A 435 8.81 -20.60 11.59
CA PHE A 435 8.15 -20.75 10.29
C PHE A 435 8.53 -19.62 9.31
N TYR A 436 8.66 -18.37 9.76
CA TYR A 436 8.96 -17.22 8.88
C TYR A 436 10.43 -17.12 8.45
N ALA A 437 11.27 -18.10 8.77
CA ALA A 437 12.68 -18.12 8.34
C ALA A 437 12.84 -18.14 6.81
N TRP A 438 11.85 -18.59 6.03
CA TRP A 438 11.86 -18.45 4.57
C TRP A 438 11.98 -17.00 4.09
N GLY A 439 11.62 -16.04 4.96
CA GLY A 439 11.74 -14.61 4.72
C GLY A 439 13.14 -14.12 4.38
N TYR A 440 14.19 -14.80 4.85
CA TYR A 440 15.58 -14.47 4.51
C TYR A 440 15.87 -14.61 3.02
N ALA A 441 15.19 -15.54 2.35
CA ALA A 441 15.32 -15.72 0.91
C ALA A 441 14.54 -14.66 0.11
N TRP A 442 13.58 -13.95 0.72
CA TRP A 442 12.65 -13.09 -0.02
C TRP A 442 13.31 -11.75 -0.40
N PRO A 443 13.01 -11.18 -1.59
CA PRO A 443 13.70 -9.98 -2.07
C PRO A 443 13.56 -8.76 -1.14
N ILE A 444 12.36 -8.47 -0.61
CA ILE A 444 12.16 -7.26 0.20
C ILE A 444 13.01 -7.27 1.48
N HIS A 445 13.12 -8.41 2.17
CA HIS A 445 13.97 -8.51 3.36
C HIS A 445 15.42 -8.09 3.07
N ASN A 446 15.97 -8.60 1.97
CA ASN A 446 17.31 -8.27 1.52
C ASN A 446 17.47 -6.80 1.12
N ILE A 447 16.48 -6.22 0.43
CA ILE A 447 16.47 -4.79 0.05
C ILE A 447 16.43 -3.90 1.30
N VAL A 448 15.60 -4.23 2.29
CA VAL A 448 15.50 -3.50 3.56
C VAL A 448 16.85 -3.52 4.29
N GLU A 449 17.48 -4.68 4.41
CA GLU A 449 18.78 -4.79 5.08
C GLU A 449 19.88 -4.01 4.37
N ILE A 450 19.96 -4.10 3.04
CA ILE A 450 20.92 -3.31 2.24
C ILE A 450 20.68 -1.82 2.44
N THR A 451 19.42 -1.39 2.38
CA THR A 451 19.04 0.03 2.54
C THR A 451 19.44 0.55 3.92
N ARG A 452 19.22 -0.23 4.99
CA ARG A 452 19.66 0.12 6.35
C ARG A 452 21.19 0.23 6.42
N GLN A 453 21.92 -0.76 5.87
CA GLN A 453 23.38 -0.75 5.87
C GLN A 453 23.94 0.48 5.14
N ILE A 454 23.42 0.80 3.96
CA ILE A 454 23.85 1.95 3.15
C ILE A 454 23.59 3.27 3.90
N LEU A 455 22.38 3.41 4.47
CA LEU A 455 21.92 4.69 5.04
C LEU A 455 22.52 4.98 6.42
N PHE A 456 22.78 3.96 7.24
CA PHE A 456 23.18 4.12 8.64
C PHE A 456 24.53 3.50 8.99
N ASP A 457 25.30 3.03 8.00
CA ASP A 457 26.64 2.46 8.19
C ASP A 457 26.67 1.25 9.16
N LEU A 458 25.70 0.35 9.02
CA LEU A 458 25.66 -0.89 9.81
C LEU A 458 26.65 -1.94 9.28
N HIS A 459 26.83 -3.01 10.07
CA HIS A 459 27.63 -4.17 9.72
C HIS A 459 27.41 -4.62 8.25
N PRO A 460 28.48 -4.67 7.42
CA PRO A 460 28.35 -4.91 6.00
C PRO A 460 27.99 -6.38 5.74
N ARG A 461 26.77 -6.63 5.27
CA ARG A 461 26.32 -7.92 4.70
C ARG A 461 25.78 -7.75 3.28
N ILE A 462 26.12 -6.62 2.66
CA ILE A 462 25.62 -6.19 1.36
C ILE A 462 25.87 -7.24 0.27
N GLY A 463 27.01 -7.93 0.31
CA GLY A 463 27.35 -8.99 -0.65
C GLY A 463 26.41 -10.20 -0.57
N LEU A 464 26.02 -10.63 0.64
CA LEU A 464 25.07 -11.72 0.83
C LEU A 464 23.69 -11.33 0.28
N ASN A 465 23.23 -10.14 0.66
CA ASN A 465 21.89 -9.67 0.33
C ASN A 465 21.75 -9.39 -1.18
N PHE A 466 22.77 -8.79 -1.82
CA PHE A 466 22.82 -8.68 -3.28
C PHE A 466 22.93 -10.04 -3.96
N GLY A 467 23.68 -10.99 -3.38
CA GLY A 467 23.75 -12.35 -3.88
C GLY A 467 22.37 -13.00 -4.01
N ILE A 468 21.55 -12.89 -2.96
CA ILE A 468 20.17 -13.40 -2.96
C ILE A 468 19.30 -12.68 -4.01
N LEU A 469 19.41 -11.35 -4.12
CA LEU A 469 18.67 -10.59 -5.13
C LEU A 469 19.08 -10.96 -6.57
N PHE A 470 20.38 -11.16 -6.83
CA PHE A 470 20.85 -11.59 -8.14
C PHE A 470 20.41 -13.01 -8.49
N VAL A 471 20.27 -13.90 -7.50
CA VAL A 471 19.67 -15.22 -7.72
C VAL A 471 18.22 -15.08 -8.18
N TRP A 472 17.42 -14.23 -7.55
CA TRP A 472 16.05 -13.96 -8.00
C TRP A 472 15.98 -13.35 -9.39
N CYS A 473 16.86 -12.39 -9.69
CA CYS A 473 16.98 -11.82 -11.04
C CYS A 473 17.31 -12.92 -12.07
N ALA A 474 18.31 -13.77 -11.78
CA ALA A 474 18.74 -14.84 -12.67
C ALA A 474 17.61 -15.87 -12.90
N VAL A 475 16.93 -16.31 -11.84
CA VAL A 475 15.78 -17.22 -11.93
C VAL A 475 14.66 -16.57 -12.75
N GLY A 476 14.36 -15.30 -12.50
CA GLY A 476 13.37 -14.53 -13.27
C GLY A 476 13.70 -14.46 -14.75
N THR A 477 14.96 -14.13 -15.09
CA THR A 477 15.45 -14.05 -16.47
C THR A 477 15.43 -15.40 -17.18
N LEU A 478 15.80 -16.50 -16.50
CA LEU A 478 15.79 -17.84 -17.07
C LEU A 478 14.37 -18.35 -17.33
N LEU A 479 13.43 -18.04 -16.44
CA LEU A 479 12.02 -18.41 -16.59
C LEU A 479 11.29 -17.56 -17.65
N PHE A 480 11.72 -16.33 -17.89
CA PHE A 480 11.08 -15.39 -18.81
C PHE A 480 10.79 -15.93 -20.22
N PRO A 481 11.76 -16.51 -20.96
CA PRO A 481 11.50 -17.08 -22.28
C PRO A 481 10.56 -18.30 -22.21
N LEU A 482 10.65 -19.13 -21.16
CA LEU A 482 9.81 -20.30 -20.95
C LEU A 482 8.35 -19.88 -20.73
N CYS A 483 8.12 -18.89 -19.85
CA CYS A 483 6.81 -18.31 -19.59
C CYS A 483 6.22 -17.63 -20.83
N CYS A 484 7.04 -16.93 -21.62
CA CYS A 484 6.58 -16.36 -22.90
C CYS A 484 6.11 -17.45 -23.87
N TYR A 485 6.86 -18.55 -23.98
CA TYR A 485 6.48 -19.68 -24.84
C TYR A 485 5.18 -20.34 -24.36
N TYR A 486 5.04 -20.55 -23.06
CA TYR A 486 3.82 -21.05 -22.44
C TYR A 486 2.63 -20.15 -22.73
N MET A 487 2.76 -18.83 -22.53
CA MET A 487 1.70 -17.86 -22.81
C MET A 487 1.26 -17.95 -24.26
N ARG A 488 2.20 -18.01 -25.22
CA ARG A 488 1.89 -18.16 -26.65
C ARG A 488 1.11 -19.46 -26.92
N TRP A 489 1.57 -20.58 -26.37
CA TRP A 489 0.90 -21.88 -26.51
C TRP A 489 -0.51 -21.85 -25.93
N ASN A 490 -0.66 -21.32 -24.71
CA ASN A 490 -1.94 -21.22 -24.02
C ASN A 490 -2.91 -20.30 -24.78
N THR A 491 -2.47 -19.12 -25.24
CA THR A 491 -3.29 -18.23 -26.07
C THR A 491 -3.72 -18.91 -27.37
N ALA A 492 -2.84 -19.63 -28.06
CA ALA A 492 -3.18 -20.36 -29.27
C ALA A 492 -4.21 -21.49 -29.00
N ARG A 493 -4.04 -22.21 -27.88
CA ARG A 493 -4.96 -23.26 -27.42
C ARG A 493 -6.36 -22.69 -27.11
N VAL A 494 -6.42 -21.59 -26.36
CA VAL A 494 -7.68 -20.93 -26.01
C VAL A 494 -8.40 -20.42 -27.26
N LYS A 495 -7.69 -19.75 -28.19
CA LYS A 495 -8.26 -19.31 -29.47
C LYS A 495 -8.82 -20.47 -30.30
N ARG A 496 -8.08 -21.59 -30.37
CA ARG A 496 -8.55 -22.79 -31.09
C ARG A 496 -9.81 -23.37 -30.46
N ASN A 497 -9.86 -23.44 -29.13
CA ASN A 497 -11.04 -23.97 -28.43
C ASN A 497 -12.25 -23.03 -28.52
N ALA A 498 -12.02 -21.71 -28.49
CA ALA A 498 -13.06 -20.71 -28.72
C ALA A 498 -13.63 -20.82 -30.14
N ALA A 499 -12.79 -20.89 -31.17
CA ALA A 499 -13.23 -21.06 -32.55
C ALA A 499 -14.03 -22.37 -32.75
N LYS A 500 -13.63 -23.47 -32.09
CA LYS A 500 -14.42 -24.71 -32.09
C LYS A 500 -15.80 -24.53 -31.45
N LYS A 501 -15.85 -23.89 -30.28
CA LYS A 501 -17.11 -23.58 -29.60
C LYS A 501 -18.01 -22.66 -30.41
N GLU A 502 -17.45 -21.66 -31.10
CA GLU A 502 -18.19 -20.78 -32.00
C GLU A 502 -18.80 -21.57 -33.16
N VAL A 503 -18.02 -22.45 -33.81
CA VAL A 503 -18.54 -23.33 -34.88
C VAL A 503 -19.62 -24.28 -34.37
N GLU A 504 -19.41 -24.90 -33.20
CA GLU A 504 -20.41 -25.76 -32.55
C GLU A 504 -21.68 -24.98 -32.19
N TRP A 505 -21.54 -23.76 -31.65
CA TRP A 505 -22.64 -22.86 -31.34
C TRP A 505 -23.42 -22.46 -32.59
N HIS A 506 -22.73 -22.03 -33.66
CA HIS A 506 -23.37 -21.70 -34.93
C HIS A 506 -24.15 -22.88 -35.49
N ALA A 507 -23.60 -24.10 -35.43
CA ALA A 507 -24.29 -25.32 -35.86
C ALA A 507 -25.50 -25.66 -34.96
N MET A 508 -25.43 -25.40 -33.66
CA MET A 508 -26.59 -25.55 -32.75
C MET A 508 -27.69 -24.52 -33.07
N MET A 509 -27.32 -23.27 -33.32
CA MET A 509 -28.27 -22.20 -33.65
C MET A 509 -28.94 -22.43 -35.01
N GLU A 510 -28.22 -22.92 -36.01
CA GLU A 510 -28.80 -23.34 -37.30
C GLU A 510 -29.81 -24.47 -37.11
N LYS A 511 -29.48 -25.48 -36.28
CA LYS A 511 -30.43 -26.55 -35.94
C LYS A 511 -31.65 -26.05 -35.18
N GLU A 512 -31.52 -25.11 -34.27
CA GLU A 512 -32.65 -24.49 -33.58
C GLU A 512 -33.53 -23.64 -34.51
N GLN A 513 -32.95 -23.00 -35.54
CA GLN A 513 -33.73 -22.31 -36.57
C GLN A 513 -34.54 -23.29 -37.43
N GLU A 514 -33.97 -24.44 -37.79
CA GLU A 514 -34.67 -25.48 -38.55
C GLU A 514 -35.74 -26.21 -37.73
N GLN A 515 -35.45 -26.49 -36.45
CA GLN A 515 -36.37 -27.17 -35.53
C GLN A 515 -36.40 -26.47 -34.16
N PRO A 516 -37.26 -25.45 -33.97
CA PRO A 516 -37.27 -24.68 -32.74
C PRO A 516 -37.69 -25.55 -31.56
N SER A 517 -36.87 -25.53 -30.50
CA SER A 517 -37.12 -26.21 -29.23
C SER A 517 -38.39 -25.67 -28.55
N PHE A 518 -38.99 -26.45 -27.64
CA PHE A 518 -40.25 -26.07 -26.98
C PHE A 518 -40.15 -24.70 -26.28
N LEU A 519 -39.02 -24.43 -25.62
CA LEU A 519 -38.73 -23.13 -25.00
C LEU A 519 -38.64 -22.00 -26.04
N ALA A 520 -37.93 -22.22 -27.16
CA ALA A 520 -37.86 -21.23 -28.25
C ALA A 520 -39.22 -20.95 -28.90
N ARG A 521 -40.10 -21.95 -28.98
CA ARG A 521 -41.48 -21.76 -29.47
C ARG A 521 -42.31 -20.93 -28.50
N ILE A 522 -42.19 -21.17 -27.19
CA ILE A 522 -42.94 -20.41 -26.17
C ILE A 522 -42.52 -18.94 -26.16
N THR A 523 -41.21 -18.66 -26.23
CA THR A 523 -40.69 -17.28 -26.21
C THR A 523 -41.01 -16.50 -27.49
N THR A 524 -41.12 -17.17 -28.65
CA THR A 524 -41.46 -16.52 -29.94
C THR A 524 -42.97 -16.46 -30.24
N LEU A 525 -43.79 -17.26 -29.55
CA LEU A 525 -45.26 -17.22 -29.68
C LEU A 525 -45.87 -15.91 -29.16
N GLY A 526 -45.24 -15.26 -28.18
CA GLY A 526 -45.65 -13.95 -27.68
C GLY A 526 -45.61 -12.86 -28.76
N GLU A 527 -44.59 -12.87 -29.61
CA GLU A 527 -44.34 -11.84 -30.63
C GLU A 527 -45.25 -12.00 -31.87
N LYS A 528 -45.58 -13.24 -32.25
CA LYS A 528 -46.54 -13.50 -33.33
C LYS A 528 -47.97 -13.11 -32.96
N SER A 529 -48.35 -13.23 -31.67
CA SER A 529 -49.68 -12.81 -31.20
C SER A 529 -49.85 -11.29 -31.21
N THR A 530 -48.80 -10.51 -30.89
CA THR A 530 -48.84 -9.04 -30.97
C THR A 530 -48.89 -8.55 -32.41
N ARG A 531 -48.10 -9.15 -33.31
CA ARG A 531 -48.07 -8.74 -34.72
C ARG A 531 -49.35 -9.08 -35.47
N ALA A 532 -50.01 -10.20 -35.13
CA ALA A 532 -51.30 -10.58 -35.70
C ALA A 532 -52.48 -9.72 -35.22
N LYS A 533 -52.39 -9.11 -34.02
CA LYS A 533 -53.33 -8.06 -33.58
C LYS A 533 -53.14 -6.78 -34.38
N GLN A 534 -51.90 -6.37 -34.62
CA GLN A 534 -51.59 -5.12 -35.30
C GLN A 534 -51.90 -5.11 -36.81
N THR A 535 -52.06 -6.28 -37.44
CA THR A 535 -52.47 -6.41 -38.86
C THR A 535 -53.98 -6.55 -39.06
N ARG A 536 -54.77 -6.69 -37.99
CA ARG A 536 -56.24 -6.74 -38.07
C ARG A 536 -56.92 -5.38 -37.90
N ASP A 537 -56.17 -4.35 -37.53
CA ASP A 537 -56.67 -2.98 -37.31
C ASP A 537 -56.26 -1.99 -38.43
N VAL A 538 -56.14 -2.46 -39.69
CA VAL A 538 -55.99 -1.60 -40.89
C VAL A 538 -57.09 -1.88 -41.89
#